data_AF-A0A6N7AV05-F1
#
_entry.id   AF-A0A6N7AV05-F1
#
_cell.length_a   1.000
_cell.length_b   1.000
_cell.length_c   1.000
_cell.angle_alpha   90.00
_cell.angle_beta   90.00
_cell.angle_gamma   90.00
#
_symmetry.space_group_name_H-M   'P 1'
#
loop_
_entity.id
_entity.type
_entity.pdbx_description
1 polymer ?
#
loop_
_entity_poly.entity_id
_entity_poly.type
_entity_poly.pdbx_seq_one_letter_code
_entity_poly.pdbx_strand_id
1 'polypeptide(L)'
;MVQCSKHTRKVRLKSLRGGSFVIGEVLLKTIQDYFRDRDDIYAVYLFGSRAKGTARPASDLDLAVLFKEGLDPHRRFQIKLEITNDLEDLLGSKVDLVDLRSADLFFIHQVMRNKVVLHERDKSSRIAFEVDYRKRYFDHMPILEQYHRQARKRLTGREAKFHG
;
A
#
# COMPACT_ATOMS: atom_id res chain seq x y z
N MET A 1 -22.92 29.63 -14.63
CA MET A 1 -21.72 28.89 -15.08
C MET A 1 -20.55 29.31 -14.21
N VAL A 2 -20.08 28.46 -13.30
CA VAL A 2 -18.82 28.71 -12.57
C VAL A 2 -17.93 27.50 -12.80
N GLN A 3 -17.09 27.57 -13.83
CA GLN A 3 -15.95 26.68 -13.95
C GLN A 3 -14.90 27.14 -12.93
N CYS A 4 -14.95 26.59 -11.73
CA CYS A 4 -13.87 26.75 -10.76
C CYS A 4 -12.77 25.75 -11.11
N SER A 5 -11.78 26.20 -11.89
CA SER A 5 -10.53 25.49 -12.15
C SER A 5 -9.77 25.26 -10.84
N LYS A 6 -10.08 24.16 -10.15
CA LYS A 6 -9.29 23.66 -9.01
C LYS A 6 -7.91 23.27 -9.52
N HIS A 7 -6.96 24.20 -9.45
CA HIS A 7 -5.54 23.90 -9.57
C HIS A 7 -5.14 23.06 -8.36
N THR A 8 -5.35 21.74 -8.43
CA THR A 8 -4.82 20.82 -7.43
C THR A 8 -3.30 20.78 -7.59
N ARG A 9 -2.58 21.49 -6.72
CA ARG A 9 -1.12 21.35 -6.61
C ARG A 9 -0.78 19.89 -6.36
N LYS A 10 0.20 19.41 -7.11
CA LYS A 10 0.67 18.03 -7.08
C LYS A 10 2.02 17.98 -6.37
N VAL A 11 2.14 17.16 -5.34
CA VAL A 11 3.37 16.92 -4.59
C VAL A 11 4.10 15.73 -5.18
N ARG A 12 5.40 15.90 -5.42
CA ARG A 12 6.28 14.85 -5.93
C ARG A 12 6.98 14.16 -4.76
N LEU A 13 6.53 12.97 -4.38
CA LEU A 13 7.15 12.16 -3.33
C LEU A 13 8.18 11.21 -3.93
N LYS A 14 9.34 11.07 -3.27
CA LYS A 14 10.36 10.11 -3.68
C LYS A 14 10.15 8.80 -2.96
N SER A 15 10.12 7.71 -3.71
CA SER A 15 10.25 6.37 -3.13
C SER A 15 11.71 6.11 -2.72
N LEU A 16 11.87 5.23 -1.75
CA LEU A 16 13.17 4.77 -1.25
C LEU A 16 14.07 4.15 -2.34
N ARG A 17 13.52 3.75 -3.50
CA ARG A 17 14.28 3.23 -4.65
C ARG A 17 14.40 4.20 -5.85
N GLY A 18 14.13 5.50 -5.67
CA GLY A 18 14.32 6.51 -6.73
C GLY A 18 13.14 6.69 -7.69
N GLY A 19 12.03 5.98 -7.48
CA GLY A 19 10.76 6.27 -8.15
C GLY A 19 10.13 7.58 -7.67
N SER A 20 9.37 8.25 -8.54
CA SER A 20 8.70 9.52 -8.24
C SER A 20 7.19 9.35 -8.28
N PHE A 21 6.53 9.78 -7.22
CA PHE A 21 5.09 9.63 -7.00
C PHE A 21 4.46 10.99 -7.03
N VAL A 22 3.28 11.11 -7.65
CA VAL A 22 2.58 12.38 -7.75
C VAL A 22 1.23 12.24 -7.08
N ILE A 23 1.05 12.92 -5.95
CA ILE A 23 -0.18 12.93 -5.17
C ILE A 23 -0.68 14.38 -5.05
N GLY A 24 -1.99 14.60 -4.98
CA GLY A 24 -2.52 15.93 -4.69
C GLY A 24 -2.06 16.39 -3.30
N GLU A 25 -1.63 17.64 -3.17
CA GLU A 25 -1.16 18.20 -1.90
C GLU A 25 -2.23 18.14 -0.81
N VAL A 26 -3.48 18.44 -1.18
CA VAL A 26 -4.64 18.35 -0.30
C VAL A 26 -4.85 16.91 0.17
N LEU A 27 -4.79 15.94 -0.74
CA LEU A 27 -4.95 14.52 -0.43
C LEU A 27 -3.88 14.02 0.54
N LEU A 28 -2.61 14.36 0.28
CA LEU A 28 -1.51 14.01 1.18
C LEU A 28 -1.74 14.57 2.58
N LYS A 29 -2.14 15.84 2.68
CA LYS A 29 -2.36 16.50 3.95
C LYS A 29 -3.56 15.90 4.71
N THR A 30 -4.67 15.62 4.03
CA THR A 30 -5.84 14.95 4.63
C THR A 30 -5.45 13.60 5.23
N ILE A 31 -4.68 12.79 4.50
CA ILE A 31 -4.21 11.49 4.99
C ILE A 31 -3.28 11.67 6.19
N GLN A 32 -2.33 12.60 6.13
CA GLN A 32 -1.40 12.86 7.23
C GLN A 32 -2.09 13.37 8.48
N ASP A 33 -3.10 14.22 8.33
CA ASP A 33 -3.89 14.77 9.43
C ASP A 33 -4.76 13.69 10.05
N TYR A 34 -5.40 12.83 9.25
CA TYR A 34 -6.17 11.68 9.74
C TYR A 34 -5.34 10.71 10.58
N PHE A 35 -4.12 10.38 10.12
CA PHE A 35 -3.25 9.44 10.84
C PHE A 35 -2.45 10.08 11.99
N ARG A 36 -2.50 11.40 12.16
CA ARG A 36 -1.70 12.12 13.17
C ARG A 36 -2.01 11.66 14.60
N ASP A 37 -3.30 11.50 14.91
CA ASP A 37 -3.75 11.23 16.27
C ASP A 37 -3.90 9.73 16.57
N ARG A 38 -3.62 8.87 15.58
CA ARG A 38 -3.70 7.41 15.68
C ARG A 38 -2.40 6.79 16.23
N ASP A 39 -2.47 6.18 17.41
CA ASP A 39 -1.33 5.55 18.11
C ASP A 39 -1.23 4.03 17.90
N ASP A 40 -2.23 3.45 17.24
CA ASP A 40 -2.38 2.06 16.83
C ASP A 40 -1.57 1.71 15.57
N ILE A 41 -0.95 2.70 14.92
CA ILE A 41 -0.22 2.56 13.65
C ILE A 41 1.21 3.11 13.77
N TYR A 42 2.19 2.34 13.29
CA TYR A 42 3.59 2.77 13.20
C TYR A 42 3.90 3.53 11.92
N ALA A 43 3.36 3.09 10.78
CA ALA A 43 3.60 3.72 9.49
C ALA A 43 2.47 3.44 8.49
N VAL A 44 2.28 4.38 7.56
CA VAL A 44 1.36 4.27 6.43
C VAL A 44 2.11 4.49 5.13
N TYR A 45 1.86 3.63 4.16
CA TYR A 45 2.49 3.64 2.86
C TYR A 45 1.46 3.77 1.75
N LEU A 46 1.79 4.56 0.73
CA LEU A 46 1.14 4.51 -0.57
C LEU A 46 1.85 3.50 -1.44
N PHE A 47 1.09 2.63 -2.12
CA PHE A 47 1.62 1.72 -3.13
C PHE A 47 0.70 1.67 -4.37
N GLY A 48 0.90 0.68 -5.24
CA GLY A 48 -0.10 0.35 -6.27
C GLY A 48 -0.11 1.25 -7.51
N SER A 49 -1.24 1.34 -8.20
CA SER A 49 -1.31 1.95 -9.55
C SER A 49 -1.05 3.47 -9.54
N ARG A 50 -1.40 4.14 -8.43
CA ARG A 50 -1.00 5.54 -8.16
C ARG A 50 0.50 5.74 -8.00
N ALA A 51 1.25 4.67 -7.69
CA ALA A 51 2.72 4.69 -7.62
C ALA A 51 3.41 4.92 -8.97
N LYS A 52 2.75 4.59 -10.09
CA LYS A 52 3.34 4.60 -11.44
C LYS A 52 3.03 5.86 -12.24
N GLY A 53 2.33 6.85 -11.67
CA GLY A 53 2.04 8.12 -12.34
C GLY A 53 0.97 8.06 -13.45
N THR A 54 0.30 6.92 -13.62
CA THR A 54 -0.78 6.70 -14.62
C THR A 54 -2.18 6.94 -14.07
N ALA A 55 -2.30 7.55 -12.88
CA ALA A 55 -3.57 7.65 -12.16
C ALA A 55 -4.59 8.52 -12.92
N ARG A 56 -5.76 7.94 -13.18
CA ARG A 56 -6.96 8.70 -13.57
C ARG A 56 -7.58 9.29 -12.30
N PRO A 57 -8.39 10.37 -12.39
CA PRO A 57 -9.04 10.98 -11.22
C PRO A 57 -9.89 9.99 -10.39
N ALA A 58 -10.39 8.93 -11.02
CA ALA A 58 -11.22 7.88 -10.41
C ALA A 58 -10.44 6.61 -9.97
N SER A 59 -9.11 6.64 -9.93
CA SER A 59 -8.36 5.46 -9.48
C SER A 59 -8.52 5.24 -7.97
N ASP A 60 -8.60 3.97 -7.56
CA ASP A 60 -8.63 3.54 -6.16
C ASP A 60 -7.34 3.98 -5.42
N LEU A 61 -7.43 4.23 -4.11
CA LEU A 61 -6.28 4.60 -3.28
C LEU A 61 -5.72 3.37 -2.56
N ASP A 62 -4.59 2.85 -3.05
CA ASP A 62 -3.93 1.68 -2.47
C ASP A 62 -3.02 2.09 -1.29
N LEU A 63 -3.45 1.82 -0.06
CA LEU A 63 -2.73 2.15 1.17
C LEU A 63 -2.33 0.89 1.94
N ALA A 64 -1.10 0.85 2.45
CA ALA A 64 -0.64 -0.20 3.34
C ALA A 64 -0.35 0.39 4.71
N VAL A 65 -0.82 -0.28 5.75
CA VAL A 65 -0.63 0.13 7.15
C VAL A 65 0.21 -0.90 7.89
N LEU A 66 1.13 -0.40 8.69
CA LEU A 66 1.87 -1.18 9.67
C LEU A 66 1.32 -0.87 11.05
N PHE A 67 0.48 -1.76 11.56
CA PHE A 67 -0.07 -1.65 12.91
C PHE A 67 1.00 -1.80 14.00
N LYS A 68 0.69 -1.26 15.18
CA LYS A 68 1.47 -1.44 16.41
C LYS A 68 1.52 -2.93 16.81
N GLU A 69 2.58 -3.31 17.51
CA GLU A 69 2.67 -4.65 18.11
C GLU A 69 1.67 -4.84 19.25
N GLY A 70 1.28 -6.09 19.49
CA GLY A 70 0.32 -6.44 20.55
C GLY A 70 -1.16 -6.32 20.18
N LEU A 71 -1.48 -5.78 18.99
CA LEU A 71 -2.86 -5.80 18.48
C LEU A 71 -3.20 -7.17 17.88
N ASP A 72 -4.26 -7.80 18.40
CA ASP A 72 -4.73 -9.07 17.89
C ASP A 72 -5.31 -8.93 16.46
N PRO A 73 -5.40 -10.03 15.68
CA PRO A 73 -5.89 -9.97 14.30
C PRO A 73 -7.31 -9.42 14.15
N HIS A 74 -8.20 -9.70 15.11
CA HIS A 74 -9.59 -9.23 15.05
C HIS A 74 -9.64 -7.71 15.28
N ARG A 75 -8.89 -7.21 16.27
CA ARG A 75 -8.78 -5.77 16.50
C ARG A 75 -8.17 -5.03 15.31
N ARG A 76 -7.10 -5.57 14.70
CA ARG A 76 -6.52 -4.99 13.48
C ARG A 76 -7.53 -4.96 12.32
N PHE A 77 -8.32 -6.02 12.16
CA PHE A 77 -9.37 -6.06 11.14
C PHE A 77 -10.45 -5.00 11.36
N GLN A 78 -10.92 -4.81 12.61
CA GLN A 78 -11.87 -3.76 12.95
C GLN A 78 -11.32 -2.36 12.65
N ILE A 79 -10.10 -2.08 13.12
CA ILE A 79 -9.43 -0.80 12.88
C ILE A 79 -9.24 -0.57 11.36
N LYS A 80 -8.84 -1.61 10.62
CA LYS A 80 -8.70 -1.54 9.17
C LYS A 80 -10.01 -1.11 8.51
N LEU A 81 -11.14 -1.73 8.88
CA LEU A 81 -12.45 -1.37 8.33
C LEU A 81 -12.86 0.07 8.67
N GLU A 82 -12.64 0.48 9.92
CA GLU A 82 -12.88 1.86 10.38
C GLU A 82 -12.10 2.86 9.53
N ILE A 83 -10.79 2.64 9.36
CA ILE A 83 -9.93 3.51 8.56
C ILE A 83 -10.36 3.54 7.10
N THR A 84 -10.70 2.38 6.52
CA THR A 84 -11.18 2.33 5.13
C THR A 84 -12.42 3.20 4.97
N ASN A 85 -13.44 3.01 5.81
CA ASN A 85 -14.69 3.76 5.72
C ASN A 85 -14.45 5.27 5.90
N ASP A 86 -13.72 5.66 6.95
CA ASP A 86 -13.44 7.07 7.23
C ASP A 86 -12.70 7.75 6.07
N LEU A 87 -11.70 7.07 5.49
CA LEU A 87 -10.94 7.63 4.37
C LEU A 87 -11.76 7.65 3.08
N GLU A 88 -12.63 6.66 2.83
CA GLU A 88 -13.54 6.70 1.69
C GLU A 88 -14.51 7.88 1.79
N ASP A 89 -15.06 8.14 2.97
CA ASP A 89 -15.94 9.27 3.24
C ASP A 89 -15.21 10.62 3.12
N LEU A 90 -14.00 10.73 3.68
CA LEU A 90 -13.19 11.95 3.62
C LEU A 90 -12.70 12.29 2.21
N LEU A 91 -12.41 11.27 1.40
CA LEU A 91 -11.79 11.45 0.09
C LEU A 91 -12.79 11.38 -1.07
N GLY A 92 -13.98 10.82 -0.83
CA GLY A 92 -14.98 10.56 -1.87
C GLY A 92 -14.49 9.57 -2.93
N SER A 93 -13.55 8.69 -2.57
CA SER A 93 -12.94 7.71 -3.47
C SER A 93 -12.64 6.42 -2.73
N LYS A 94 -12.74 5.27 -3.40
CA LYS A 94 -12.44 3.97 -2.80
C LYS A 94 -11.01 3.86 -2.29
N VAL A 95 -10.85 3.20 -1.15
CA VAL A 95 -9.57 2.99 -0.47
C VAL A 95 -9.34 1.50 -0.24
N ASP A 96 -8.31 0.95 -0.89
CA ASP A 96 -7.85 -0.41 -0.58
C ASP A 96 -6.77 -0.35 0.51
N LEU A 97 -7.16 -0.73 1.73
CA LEU A 97 -6.26 -0.73 2.89
C LEU A 97 -5.72 -2.13 3.14
N VAL A 98 -4.39 -2.29 3.13
CA VAL A 98 -3.73 -3.55 3.40
C VAL A 98 -2.99 -3.53 4.74
N ASP A 99 -3.26 -4.53 5.57
CA ASP A 99 -2.52 -4.79 6.79
C ASP A 99 -1.23 -5.58 6.48
N LEU A 100 -0.08 -4.93 6.65
CA LEU A 100 1.23 -5.51 6.37
C LEU A 100 1.61 -6.66 7.32
N ARG A 101 1.01 -6.76 8.50
CA ARG A 101 1.30 -7.85 9.44
C ARG A 101 0.54 -9.13 9.10
N SER A 102 -0.61 -9.03 8.41
CA SER A 102 -1.38 -10.20 7.97
C SER A 102 -1.20 -10.55 6.50
N ALA A 103 -0.64 -9.65 5.69
CA ALA A 103 -0.44 -9.89 4.27
C ALA A 103 0.63 -10.97 4.00
N ASP A 104 0.49 -11.67 2.88
CA ASP A 104 1.49 -12.65 2.45
C ASP A 104 2.83 -12.00 2.11
N LEU A 105 3.93 -12.74 2.35
CA LEU A 105 5.29 -12.26 2.12
C LEU A 105 5.54 -11.77 0.68
N PHE A 106 4.88 -12.38 -0.30
CA PHE A 106 4.96 -11.94 -1.70
C PHE A 106 4.29 -10.58 -1.91
N PHE A 107 3.10 -10.36 -1.32
CA PHE A 107 2.40 -9.09 -1.41
C PHE A 107 3.18 -7.99 -0.69
N ILE A 108 3.69 -8.28 0.51
CA ILE A 108 4.57 -7.35 1.23
C ILE A 108 5.80 -7.02 0.36
N HIS A 109 6.40 -7.98 -0.34
CA HIS A 109 7.49 -7.70 -1.28
C HIS A 109 7.11 -6.68 -2.36
N GLN A 110 5.94 -6.86 -2.95
CA GLN A 110 5.43 -5.97 -3.99
C GLN A 110 5.20 -4.55 -3.47
N VAL A 111 4.61 -4.41 -2.27
CA VAL A 111 4.43 -3.12 -1.59
C VAL A 111 5.80 -2.49 -1.30
N MET A 112 6.70 -3.25 -0.67
CA MET A 112 8.03 -2.78 -0.26
C MET A 112 8.91 -2.33 -1.42
N ARG A 113 8.72 -2.92 -2.61
CA ARG A 113 9.43 -2.52 -3.83
C ARG A 113 9.04 -1.12 -4.29
N ASN A 114 7.76 -0.75 -4.20
CA ASN A 114 7.19 0.45 -4.81
C ASN A 114 6.36 1.27 -3.82
N LYS A 115 6.91 1.49 -2.62
CA LYS A 115 6.23 2.28 -1.58
C LYS A 115 6.70 3.72 -1.52
N VAL A 116 5.81 4.58 -1.07
CA VAL A 116 6.10 5.90 -0.50
C VAL A 116 5.54 5.97 0.91
N VAL A 117 6.33 6.49 1.85
CA VAL A 117 5.87 6.73 3.21
C VAL A 117 4.99 7.99 3.22
N LEU A 118 3.73 7.84 3.61
CA LEU A 118 2.80 8.98 3.76
C LEU A 118 2.82 9.50 5.19
N HIS A 119 2.87 8.59 6.16
CA HIS A 119 2.91 8.88 7.58
C HIS A 119 3.86 7.91 8.29
N GLU A 120 4.66 8.42 9.22
CA GLU A 120 5.59 7.65 10.05
C GLU A 120 5.50 8.17 11.48
N ARG A 121 5.03 7.31 12.38
CA ARG A 121 4.99 7.59 13.83
C ARG A 121 6.20 7.01 14.54
N ASP A 122 6.59 5.80 14.14
CA ASP A 122 7.74 5.10 14.72
C ASP A 122 8.65 4.52 13.62
N LYS A 123 9.74 5.24 13.39
CA LYS A 123 10.78 4.86 12.42
C LYS A 123 11.51 3.58 12.83
N SER A 124 11.79 3.39 14.12
CA SER A 124 12.52 2.23 14.62
C SER A 124 11.72 0.96 14.43
N SER A 125 10.43 1.00 14.81
CA SER A 125 9.51 -0.12 14.61
C SER A 125 9.29 -0.43 13.12
N ARG A 126 9.23 0.59 12.26
CA ARG A 126 9.22 0.38 10.81
C ARG A 126 10.47 -0.35 10.33
N ILE A 127 11.66 0.12 10.72
CA ILE A 127 12.93 -0.48 10.28
C ILE A 127 13.02 -1.93 10.77
N ALA A 128 12.64 -2.19 12.03
CA ALA A 128 12.59 -3.54 12.59
C ALA A 128 11.68 -4.46 11.76
N PHE A 129 10.47 -4.00 11.41
CA PHE A 129 9.57 -4.73 10.52
C PHE A 129 10.19 -4.98 9.14
N GLU A 130 10.84 -4.00 8.53
CA GLU A 130 11.49 -4.18 7.21
C GLU A 130 12.64 -5.20 7.26
N VAL A 131 13.41 -5.23 8.35
CA VAL A 131 14.50 -6.18 8.56
C VAL A 131 13.95 -7.59 8.77
N ASP A 132 12.96 -7.77 9.65
CA ASP A 132 12.28 -9.06 9.87
C ASP A 132 11.66 -9.59 8.58
N TYR A 133 10.91 -8.72 7.88
CA TYR A 133 10.32 -9.04 6.59
C TYR A 133 11.37 -9.52 5.58
N ARG A 134 12.50 -8.82 5.44
CA ARG A 134 13.56 -9.22 4.51
C ARG A 134 14.12 -10.58 4.86
N LYS A 135 14.40 -10.83 6.14
CA LYS A 135 14.90 -12.12 6.63
C LYS A 135 13.92 -13.24 6.24
N ARG A 136 12.65 -13.11 6.63
CA ARG A 136 11.60 -14.08 6.31
C ARG A 136 11.41 -14.27 4.80
N TYR A 137 11.45 -13.19 4.03
CA TYR A 137 11.31 -13.28 2.57
C TYR A 137 12.46 -14.06 1.93
N PHE A 138 13.72 -13.79 2.33
CA PHE A 138 14.87 -14.51 1.80
C PHE A 138 14.91 -15.98 2.23
N ASP A 139 14.52 -16.27 3.47
CA ASP A 139 14.42 -17.65 3.98
C ASP A 139 13.35 -18.44 3.20
N HIS A 140 12.23 -17.81 2.83
CA HIS A 140 11.13 -18.43 2.07
C HIS A 140 11.30 -18.36 0.55
N MET A 141 12.27 -17.59 0.04
CA MET A 141 12.50 -17.37 -1.39
C MET A 141 12.68 -18.68 -2.20
N PRO A 142 13.46 -19.68 -1.77
CA PRO A 142 13.59 -20.93 -2.55
C PRO A 142 12.26 -21.69 -2.70
N ILE A 143 11.37 -21.61 -1.70
CA ILE A 143 10.04 -22.26 -1.72
C ILE A 143 9.07 -21.47 -2.61
N LEU A 144 9.06 -20.13 -2.50
CA LEU A 144 8.22 -19.26 -3.30
C LEU A 144 8.59 -19.33 -4.79
N GLU A 145 9.87 -19.44 -5.13
CA GLU A 145 10.32 -19.63 -6.51
C GLU A 145 9.80 -20.93 -7.13
N GLN A 146 9.75 -22.03 -6.35
CA GLN A 146 9.16 -23.29 -6.82
C GLN A 146 7.64 -23.14 -7.05
N TYR A 147 6.92 -22.49 -6.13
CA TYR A 147 5.49 -22.21 -6.27
C TYR A 147 5.16 -21.35 -7.49
N HIS A 148 5.88 -20.24 -7.71
CA HIS A 148 5.66 -19.35 -8.85
C HIS A 148 6.00 -20.01 -10.19
N ARG A 149 7.01 -20.89 -10.23
CA ARG A 149 7.36 -21.66 -11.44
C ARG A 149 6.20 -22.57 -11.87
N GLN A 150 5.52 -23.19 -10.91
CA GLN A 150 4.37 -24.06 -11.16
C GLN A 150 3.10 -23.28 -11.52
N ALA A 151 2.82 -22.16 -10.83
CA ALA A 151 1.69 -21.29 -11.14
C ALA A 151 1.80 -20.67 -12.55
N ARG A 152 3.00 -20.21 -12.94
CA ARG A 152 3.27 -19.68 -14.30
C ARG A 152 3.04 -20.73 -15.39
N LYS A 153 3.45 -21.99 -15.17
CA LYS A 153 3.20 -23.11 -16.10
C LYS A 153 1.71 -23.39 -16.32
N ARG A 154 0.86 -23.15 -15.32
CA ARG A 154 -0.60 -23.35 -15.42
C ARG A 154 -1.32 -22.21 -16.13
N LEU A 155 -0.82 -20.97 -16.00
CA LEU A 155 -1.37 -19.80 -16.70
C LEU A 155 -0.99 -19.82 -18.19
N THR A 156 0.25 -20.15 -18.53
CA THR A 156 0.68 -20.30 -19.94
C THR A 156 0.05 -21.51 -20.64
N GLY A 157 -0.42 -22.52 -19.88
CA GLY A 157 -1.17 -23.65 -20.42
C GLY A 157 -2.65 -23.35 -20.74
N ARG A 158 -3.20 -22.23 -20.25
CA ARG A 158 -4.58 -21.78 -20.58
C ARG A 158 -4.61 -20.94 -21.86
N GLU A 159 -3.58 -20.15 -22.14
CA GLU A 159 -3.53 -19.32 -23.36
C GLU A 159 -3.35 -20.15 -24.64
N ALA A 160 -2.71 -21.32 -24.56
CA ALA A 160 -2.53 -22.23 -25.70
C ALA A 160 -3.82 -22.98 -26.13
N LYS A 161 -4.94 -22.84 -25.40
CA LYS A 161 -6.22 -23.51 -25.72
C LYS A 161 -7.28 -22.62 -26.37
N PHE A 162 -7.00 -21.33 -26.61
CA PHE A 162 -7.98 -20.37 -27.14
C PHE A 162 -7.66 -19.83 -28.55
N HIS A 163 -6.69 -20.41 -29.27
CA HIS A 163 -6.37 -20.07 -30.67
C HIS A 163 -6.33 -21.31 -31.58
N GLY A 164 -7.30 -22.21 -31.42
CA GLY A 164 -7.52 -23.35 -32.31
C GLY A 164 -8.86 -23.21 -33.01
#